data_AF-A0A662Q639-F1
#
_entry.id   AF-A0A662Q639-F1
#
_cell.length_a   1.000
_cell.length_b   1.000
_cell.length_c   1.000
_cell.angle_alpha   90.00
_cell.angle_beta   90.00
_cell.angle_gamma   90.00
#
_symmetry.space_group_name_H-M   'P 1'
#
loop_
_entity.id
_entity.type
_entity.pdbx_description
1 polymer ?
#
loop_
_entity_poly.entity_id
_entity_poly.type
_entity_poly.pdbx_seq_one_letter_code
_entity_poly.pdbx_strand_id
1 'polypeptide(L)'
;IAYGLITPPQNIDVIMVAPRMFAWGILDLHKQKKGYPVLLGVAQDVSGKAWEYAKALAKGIGAIGRPGGVALKSSFDEETLLDLLSEHVHIPLLIAAMIASFEVMTKKYRVSPEAVILELYASGELAEGAKAMAEEGLIEQLKYHSKTSQYGQLTRIQRYLRLIKDIAEKEAEDIWSGGFAREFSQENASGSIVLNRLSRIYKESDLVKAERKLYKILGRIK
;
A
#
# COMPACT_ATOMS: atom_id res chain seq x y z
N ILE A 1 -10.47 10.97 -14.36
CA ILE A 1 -10.23 12.43 -14.28
C ILE A 1 -8.76 12.73 -14.55
N ALA A 2 -7.82 12.31 -13.69
CA ALA A 2 -6.38 12.53 -13.87
C ALA A 2 -5.86 12.17 -15.28
N TYR A 3 -6.21 10.97 -15.78
CA TYR A 3 -5.83 10.54 -17.14
C TYR A 3 -6.85 10.86 -18.24
N GLY A 4 -7.87 11.67 -17.96
CA GLY A 4 -8.91 12.01 -18.95
C GLY A 4 -9.85 10.87 -19.37
N LEU A 5 -9.76 9.68 -18.77
CA LEU A 5 -10.64 8.54 -19.07
C LEU A 5 -12.14 8.80 -18.79
N ILE A 6 -12.41 9.79 -17.92
CA ILE A 6 -13.75 10.32 -17.66
C ILE A 6 -13.64 11.83 -17.83
N THR A 7 -14.53 12.40 -18.65
CA THR A 7 -14.69 13.85 -18.82
C THR A 7 -16.02 14.28 -18.20
N PRO A 8 -16.00 14.98 -17.06
CA PRO A 8 -17.23 15.42 -16.41
C PRO A 8 -17.89 16.57 -17.20
N PRO A 9 -19.23 16.70 -17.16
CA PRO A 9 -19.91 17.90 -17.64
C PRO A 9 -19.40 19.17 -16.95
N GLN A 10 -19.39 20.30 -17.65
CA GLN A 10 -18.89 21.58 -17.11
C GLN A 10 -19.80 22.23 -16.06
N ASN A 11 -21.00 21.68 -15.83
CA ASN A 11 -22.02 22.26 -14.94
C ASN A 11 -22.19 21.50 -13.61
N ILE A 12 -21.23 20.64 -13.23
CA ILE A 12 -21.25 19.88 -11.98
C ILE A 12 -19.98 20.12 -11.15
N ASP A 13 -20.04 19.93 -9.84
CA ASP A 13 -18.81 19.88 -9.04
C ASP A 13 -18.15 18.50 -9.17
N VAL A 14 -16.83 18.46 -9.10
CA VAL A 14 -16.04 17.22 -9.14
C VAL A 14 -15.05 17.23 -7.99
N ILE A 15 -15.29 16.33 -7.05
CA ILE A 15 -14.56 16.24 -5.79
C ILE A 15 -14.03 14.83 -5.56
N MET A 16 -13.05 14.73 -4.67
CA MET A 16 -12.43 13.48 -4.26
C MET A 16 -12.35 13.42 -2.73
N VAL A 17 -12.72 12.27 -2.19
CA VAL A 17 -12.56 11.91 -0.77
C VAL A 17 -11.90 10.54 -0.75
N ALA A 18 -10.59 10.49 -0.50
CA ALA A 18 -9.76 9.30 -0.62
C ALA A 18 -9.20 8.86 0.75
N PRO A 19 -9.88 7.93 1.46
CA PRO A 19 -9.41 7.37 2.73
C PRO A 19 -8.06 6.66 2.59
N ARG A 20 -7.15 6.87 3.56
CA ARG A 20 -5.86 6.15 3.63
C ARG A 20 -5.96 4.94 4.56
N MET A 21 -6.90 4.06 4.25
CA MET A 21 -7.27 2.93 5.11
C MET A 21 -8.01 1.87 4.29
N PHE A 22 -7.80 0.59 4.63
CA PHE A 22 -8.63 -0.48 4.09
C PHE A 22 -10.08 -0.39 4.57
N ALA A 23 -11.03 -0.84 3.74
CA ALA A 23 -12.45 -0.79 4.05
C ALA A 23 -12.81 -1.42 5.42
N TRP A 24 -12.24 -2.58 5.75
CA TRP A 24 -12.47 -3.23 7.04
C TRP A 24 -11.92 -2.40 8.22
N GLY A 25 -10.77 -1.74 8.05
CA GLY A 25 -10.19 -0.84 9.05
C GLY A 25 -11.06 0.41 9.27
N ILE A 26 -11.64 0.96 8.20
CA ILE A 26 -12.63 2.04 8.28
C ILE A 26 -13.82 1.60 9.14
N LEU A 27 -14.36 0.40 8.88
CA LEU A 27 -15.51 -0.12 9.62
C LEU A 27 -15.19 -0.34 11.10
N ASP A 28 -14.00 -0.84 11.41
CA ASP A 28 -13.60 -1.07 12.80
C ASP A 28 -13.35 0.23 13.56
N LEU A 29 -12.70 1.21 12.94
CA LEU A 29 -12.57 2.56 13.51
C LEU A 29 -13.93 3.24 13.68
N HIS A 30 -14.85 3.01 12.73
CA HIS A 30 -16.20 3.52 12.83
C HIS A 30 -16.93 2.99 14.07
N LYS A 31 -16.87 1.68 14.32
CA LYS A 31 -17.43 1.05 15.54
C LYS A 31 -16.80 1.62 16.81
N GLN A 32 -15.50 1.93 16.77
CA GLN A 32 -14.76 2.56 17.86
C GLN A 32 -14.99 4.07 17.99
N LYS A 33 -15.84 4.66 17.13
CA LYS A 33 -16.07 6.12 17.05
C LYS A 33 -14.78 6.93 16.84
N LYS A 34 -13.79 6.35 16.15
CA LYS A 34 -12.55 7.01 15.74
C LYS A 34 -12.61 7.45 14.28
N GLY A 35 -11.80 8.46 13.96
CA GLY A 35 -11.56 8.92 12.59
C GLY A 35 -10.33 8.26 11.98
N TYR A 36 -10.02 8.64 10.75
CA TYR A 36 -8.88 8.12 9.98
C TYR A 36 -8.38 9.16 8.98
N PRO A 37 -7.12 9.04 8.49
CA PRO A 37 -6.58 9.95 7.51
C PRO A 37 -7.29 9.86 6.16
N VAL A 38 -7.51 11.01 5.53
CA VAL A 38 -8.16 11.15 4.21
C VAL A 38 -7.52 12.26 3.39
N LEU A 39 -7.37 12.05 2.08
CA LEU A 39 -7.04 13.12 1.14
C LEU A 39 -8.31 13.68 0.51
N LEU A 40 -8.39 15.01 0.41
CA LEU A 40 -9.50 15.72 -0.21
C LEU A 40 -9.00 16.50 -1.42
N GLY A 41 -9.69 16.36 -2.55
CA GLY A 41 -9.39 17.10 -3.78
C GLY A 41 -10.64 17.66 -4.45
N VAL A 42 -10.44 18.71 -5.24
CA VAL A 42 -11.47 19.34 -6.08
C VAL A 42 -10.88 19.55 -7.46
N ALA A 43 -11.47 18.93 -8.48
CA ALA A 43 -11.08 19.10 -9.88
C ALA A 43 -11.93 20.17 -10.59
N GLN A 44 -13.20 20.33 -10.18
CA GLN A 44 -14.13 21.30 -10.76
C GLN A 44 -15.03 21.85 -9.64
N ASP A 45 -15.14 23.17 -9.55
CA ASP A 45 -15.96 23.89 -8.56
C ASP A 45 -16.86 24.91 -9.29
N VAL A 46 -18.04 24.45 -9.72
CA VAL A 46 -19.05 25.26 -10.40
C VAL A 46 -19.92 25.99 -9.39
N SER A 47 -20.18 25.36 -8.25
CA SER A 47 -21.06 25.91 -7.21
C SER A 47 -20.38 26.94 -6.30
N GLY A 48 -19.04 26.94 -6.25
CA GLY A 48 -18.25 27.67 -5.25
C GLY A 48 -18.24 26.98 -3.87
N LYS A 49 -18.76 25.76 -3.77
CA LYS A 49 -18.92 24.99 -2.52
C LYS A 49 -18.29 23.59 -2.60
N ALA A 50 -17.59 23.24 -3.68
CA ALA A 50 -17.04 21.88 -3.85
C ALA A 50 -16.13 21.46 -2.67
N TRP A 51 -15.32 22.38 -2.13
CA TRP A 51 -14.50 22.11 -0.95
C TRP A 51 -15.32 21.85 0.32
N GLU A 52 -16.46 22.52 0.48
CA GLU A 52 -17.37 22.26 1.59
C GLU A 52 -18.01 20.88 1.45
N TYR A 53 -18.40 20.50 0.23
CA TYR A 53 -18.95 19.18 -0.06
C TYR A 53 -17.94 18.07 0.21
N ALA A 54 -16.68 18.22 -0.22
CA ALA A 54 -15.62 17.25 0.07
C ALA A 54 -15.41 17.06 1.59
N LYS A 55 -15.36 18.16 2.35
CA LYS A 55 -15.24 18.10 3.83
C LYS A 55 -16.48 17.49 4.48
N ALA A 56 -17.67 17.85 4.00
CA ALA A 56 -18.93 17.33 4.53
C ALA A 56 -19.03 15.82 4.34
N LEU A 57 -18.69 15.31 3.14
CA LEU A 57 -18.62 13.87 2.86
C LEU A 57 -17.57 13.17 3.74
N ALA A 58 -16.37 13.74 3.84
CA ALA A 58 -15.31 13.19 4.71
C ALA A 58 -15.75 13.09 6.17
N LYS A 59 -16.48 14.08 6.68
CA LYS A 59 -17.09 14.04 8.01
C LYS A 59 -18.22 13.00 8.09
N GLY A 60 -19.07 12.92 7.05
CA GLY A 60 -20.18 11.97 6.97
C GLY A 60 -19.74 10.51 7.04
N ILE A 61 -18.64 10.16 6.38
CA ILE A 61 -18.05 8.81 6.44
C ILE A 61 -17.22 8.57 7.72
N GLY A 62 -17.14 9.58 8.60
CA GLY A 62 -16.41 9.52 9.86
C GLY A 62 -14.90 9.61 9.73
N ALA A 63 -14.35 9.98 8.57
CA ALA A 63 -12.91 10.18 8.38
C ALA A 63 -12.41 11.33 9.26
N ILE A 64 -13.14 12.44 9.27
CA ILE A 64 -12.86 13.61 10.12
C ILE A 64 -13.99 13.91 11.10
N GLY A 65 -13.74 14.78 12.08
CA GLY A 65 -14.71 15.12 13.13
C GLY A 65 -14.83 14.07 14.24
N ARG A 66 -13.94 13.07 14.23
CA ARG A 66 -13.75 12.07 15.29
C ARG A 66 -12.28 12.05 15.72
N PRO A 67 -11.95 11.59 16.93
CA PRO A 67 -10.57 11.48 17.39
C PRO A 67 -9.70 10.65 16.41
N GLY A 68 -8.51 11.16 16.09
CA GLY A 68 -7.58 10.53 15.13
C GLY A 68 -7.89 10.80 13.65
N GLY A 69 -8.99 11.48 13.34
CA GLY A 69 -9.36 11.86 11.98
C GLY A 69 -8.59 13.09 11.49
N VAL A 70 -8.00 12.99 10.31
CA VAL A 70 -7.25 14.10 9.67
C VAL A 70 -7.56 14.15 8.18
N ALA A 71 -7.80 15.36 7.67
CA ALA A 71 -7.92 15.59 6.23
C ALA A 71 -6.74 16.42 5.74
N LEU A 72 -6.13 15.99 4.64
CA LEU A 72 -5.13 16.77 3.92
C LEU A 72 -5.66 17.14 2.54
N LYS A 73 -5.35 18.36 2.11
CA LYS A 73 -5.67 18.83 0.77
C LYS A 73 -4.71 18.19 -0.24
N SER A 74 -5.23 17.75 -1.37
CA SER A 74 -4.48 17.23 -2.50
C SER A 74 -5.19 17.54 -3.82
N SER A 75 -4.58 17.14 -4.95
CA SER A 75 -5.18 17.16 -6.29
C SER A 75 -5.47 15.73 -6.78
N PHE A 76 -6.24 15.60 -7.85
CA PHE A 76 -6.47 14.30 -8.48
C PHE A 76 -5.17 13.70 -9.03
N ASP A 77 -4.26 14.52 -9.55
CA ASP A 77 -2.99 14.07 -10.12
C ASP A 77 -2.00 13.63 -9.03
N GLU A 78 -1.89 14.41 -7.94
CA GLU A 78 -1.09 14.03 -6.78
C GLU A 78 -1.56 12.71 -6.18
N GLU A 79 -2.88 12.57 -6.00
CA GLU A 79 -3.48 11.39 -5.42
C GLU A 79 -3.30 10.14 -6.28
N THR A 80 -3.50 10.29 -7.59
CA THR A 80 -3.29 9.21 -8.55
C THR A 80 -1.83 8.75 -8.53
N LEU A 81 -0.88 9.70 -8.53
CA LEU A 81 0.54 9.37 -8.51
C LEU A 81 0.96 8.70 -7.20
N LEU A 82 0.60 9.27 -6.04
CA LEU A 82 1.05 8.73 -4.75
C LEU A 82 0.47 7.34 -4.46
N ASP A 83 -0.77 7.09 -4.88
CA ASP A 83 -1.46 5.84 -4.63
C ASP A 83 -0.84 4.73 -5.49
N LEU A 84 -0.80 4.94 -6.81
CA LEU A 84 -0.22 3.98 -7.75
C LEU A 84 1.27 3.75 -7.50
N LEU A 85 2.04 4.79 -7.17
CA LEU A 85 3.48 4.62 -6.92
C LEU A 85 3.71 3.77 -5.67
N SER A 86 2.91 3.95 -4.62
CA SER A 86 2.99 3.11 -3.43
C SER A 86 2.63 1.65 -3.75
N GLU A 87 1.61 1.44 -4.57
CA GLU A 87 1.14 0.11 -4.98
C GLU A 87 2.07 -0.60 -5.96
N HIS A 88 2.84 0.13 -6.76
CA HIS A 88 3.74 -0.43 -7.78
C HIS A 88 5.19 -0.55 -7.30
N VAL A 89 5.60 0.30 -6.35
CA VAL A 89 6.97 0.33 -5.85
C VAL A 89 7.04 -0.26 -4.45
N HIS A 90 6.39 0.34 -3.46
CA HIS A 90 6.61 -0.02 -2.06
C HIS A 90 6.12 -1.42 -1.71
N ILE A 91 4.87 -1.74 -2.06
CA ILE A 91 4.30 -3.06 -1.77
C ILE A 91 4.98 -4.18 -2.58
N PRO A 92 5.23 -4.03 -3.89
CA PRO A 92 5.89 -5.07 -4.67
C PRO A 92 7.35 -5.27 -4.28
N LEU A 93 8.10 -4.20 -3.93
CA LEU A 93 9.48 -4.36 -3.44
C LEU A 93 9.51 -5.13 -2.11
N LEU A 94 8.58 -4.87 -1.20
CA LEU A 94 8.46 -5.61 0.05
C LEU A 94 8.21 -7.10 -0.22
N ILE A 95 7.24 -7.42 -1.08
CA ILE A 95 6.90 -8.81 -1.44
C ILE A 95 8.07 -9.49 -2.16
N ALA A 96 8.71 -8.81 -3.12
CA ALA A 96 9.84 -9.34 -3.87
C ALA A 96 11.03 -9.64 -2.95
N ALA A 97 11.32 -8.76 -1.98
CA ALA A 97 12.37 -8.97 -0.99
C ALA A 97 12.09 -10.20 -0.12
N MET A 98 10.83 -10.42 0.29
CA MET A 98 10.42 -11.60 1.07
C MET A 98 10.53 -12.89 0.25
N ILE A 99 10.06 -12.89 -1.00
CA ILE A 99 10.16 -14.04 -1.90
C ILE A 99 11.64 -14.39 -2.14
N ALA A 100 12.47 -13.41 -2.49
CA ALA A 100 13.89 -13.63 -2.73
C ALA A 100 14.60 -14.18 -1.48
N SER A 101 14.32 -13.62 -0.31
CA SER A 101 14.88 -14.07 0.97
C SER A 101 14.44 -15.49 1.29
N PHE A 102 13.17 -15.82 1.09
CA PHE A 102 12.64 -17.18 1.24
C PHE A 102 13.35 -18.17 0.34
N GLU A 103 13.49 -17.86 -0.95
CA GLU A 103 14.16 -18.76 -1.90
C GLU A 103 15.63 -18.97 -1.55
N VAL A 104 16.35 -17.91 -1.22
CA VAL A 104 17.77 -18.00 -0.85
C VAL A 104 17.94 -18.83 0.42
N MET A 105 17.18 -18.55 1.48
CA MET A 105 17.31 -19.26 2.75
C MET A 105 16.94 -20.74 2.62
N THR A 106 15.85 -21.06 1.92
CA THR A 106 15.37 -22.44 1.80
C THR A 106 16.20 -23.25 0.80
N LYS A 107 16.53 -22.71 -0.37
CA LYS A 107 17.24 -23.45 -1.43
C LYS A 107 18.74 -23.54 -1.16
N LYS A 108 19.38 -22.43 -0.78
CA LYS A 108 20.85 -22.38 -0.60
C LYS A 108 21.29 -22.81 0.80
N TYR A 109 20.59 -22.34 1.83
CA TYR A 109 20.98 -22.55 3.22
C TYR A 109 20.16 -23.63 3.93
N ARG A 110 19.16 -24.23 3.26
CA ARG A 110 18.32 -25.32 3.76
C ARG A 110 17.61 -24.98 5.09
N VAL A 111 17.30 -23.71 5.30
CA VAL A 111 16.47 -23.27 6.43
C VAL A 111 15.05 -23.79 6.25
N SER A 112 14.38 -24.19 7.34
CA SER A 112 12.98 -24.61 7.29
C SER A 112 12.10 -23.51 6.68
N PRO A 113 11.29 -23.82 5.64
CA PRO A 113 10.38 -22.85 5.04
C PRO A 113 9.44 -22.17 6.05
N GLU A 114 8.93 -22.93 7.02
CA GLU A 114 8.03 -22.43 8.05
C GLU A 114 8.74 -21.46 9.00
N ALA A 115 9.99 -21.74 9.37
CA ALA A 115 10.79 -20.83 10.19
C ALA A 115 11.08 -19.51 9.46
N VAL A 116 11.38 -19.57 8.16
CA VAL A 116 11.60 -18.37 7.34
C VAL A 116 10.34 -17.51 7.25
N ILE A 117 9.18 -18.12 6.99
CA ILE A 117 7.91 -17.38 6.90
C ILE A 117 7.53 -16.77 8.25
N LEU A 118 7.75 -17.52 9.35
CA LEU A 118 7.50 -17.04 10.70
C LEU A 118 8.32 -15.78 11.00
N GLU A 119 9.62 -15.80 10.70
CA GLU A 119 10.54 -14.68 10.88
C GLU A 119 10.14 -13.47 10.01
N LEU A 120 9.89 -13.69 8.72
CA LEU A 120 9.72 -12.58 7.77
C LEU A 120 8.43 -11.78 8.00
N TYR A 121 7.32 -12.43 8.38
CA TYR A 121 6.04 -11.73 8.56
C TYR A 121 5.01 -12.46 9.42
N ALA A 122 5.01 -13.80 9.46
CA ALA A 122 3.91 -14.51 10.10
C ALA A 122 3.90 -14.43 11.62
N SER A 123 5.01 -14.05 12.28
CA SER A 123 5.08 -13.78 13.73
C SER A 123 4.26 -12.55 14.15
N GLY A 124 4.07 -11.57 13.26
CA GLY A 124 3.47 -10.28 13.56
C GLY A 124 4.46 -9.20 13.96
N GLU A 125 5.73 -9.52 14.18
CA GLU A 125 6.77 -8.54 14.56
C GLU A 125 6.93 -7.45 13.50
N LEU A 126 6.88 -7.81 12.20
CA LEU A 126 6.88 -6.83 11.11
C LEU A 126 5.69 -5.86 11.21
N ALA A 127 4.52 -6.34 11.62
CA ALA A 127 3.33 -5.50 11.75
C ALA A 127 3.45 -4.52 12.94
N GLU A 128 4.05 -4.96 14.05
CA GLU A 128 4.39 -4.08 15.18
C GLU A 128 5.42 -3.02 14.77
N GLY A 129 6.43 -3.41 13.99
CA GLY A 129 7.40 -2.48 13.41
C GLY A 129 6.74 -1.44 12.49
N ALA A 130 5.84 -1.86 11.59
CA ALA A 130 5.09 -0.97 10.72
C ALA A 130 4.19 0.00 11.52
N LYS A 131 3.59 -0.47 12.62
CA LYS A 131 2.84 0.39 13.54
C LYS A 131 3.75 1.44 14.18
N ALA A 132 4.93 1.05 14.68
CA ALA A 132 5.90 2.00 15.23
C ALA A 132 6.38 3.03 14.19
N MET A 133 6.58 2.61 12.93
CA MET A 133 6.87 3.54 11.82
C MET A 133 5.78 4.60 11.63
N ALA A 134 4.51 4.19 11.73
CA ALA A 134 3.37 5.09 11.56
C ALA A 134 3.18 6.05 12.74
N GLU A 135 3.47 5.60 13.97
CA GLU A 135 3.26 6.38 15.19
C GLU A 135 4.45 7.29 15.54
N GLU A 136 5.67 6.88 15.22
CA GLU A 136 6.90 7.56 15.67
C GLU A 136 7.84 7.98 14.53
N GLY A 137 7.67 7.41 13.33
CA GLY A 137 8.45 7.72 12.15
C GLY A 137 9.35 6.57 11.69
N LEU A 138 9.71 6.63 10.40
CA LEU A 138 10.40 5.55 9.68
C LEU A 138 11.75 5.16 10.30
N ILE A 139 12.49 6.13 10.82
CA ILE A 139 13.83 5.95 11.39
C ILE A 139 13.79 5.85 12.92
N GLU A 140 12.96 6.65 13.59
CA GLU A 140 12.91 6.69 15.07
C GLU A 140 12.48 5.37 15.70
N GLN A 141 11.64 4.59 15.01
CA GLN A 141 11.23 3.25 15.46
C GLN A 141 12.43 2.31 15.71
N LEU A 142 13.60 2.58 15.10
CA LEU A 142 14.82 1.79 15.31
C LEU A 142 15.27 1.73 16.77
N LYS A 143 14.79 2.63 17.64
CA LYS A 143 15.04 2.58 19.10
C LYS A 143 14.53 1.28 19.75
N TYR A 144 13.56 0.59 19.14
CA TYR A 144 13.05 -0.70 19.59
C TYR A 144 13.92 -1.89 19.16
N HIS A 145 14.91 -1.67 18.30
CA HIS A 145 15.78 -2.72 17.77
C HIS A 145 17.10 -2.82 18.54
N SER A 146 17.71 -4.01 18.55
CA SER A 146 19.06 -4.18 19.09
C SER A 146 20.10 -3.35 18.31
N LYS A 147 21.25 -3.03 18.94
CA LYS A 147 22.31 -2.26 18.25
C LYS A 147 22.84 -2.96 17.00
N THR A 148 22.90 -4.29 17.00
CA THR A 148 23.24 -5.09 15.82
C THR A 148 22.23 -4.89 14.69
N SER A 149 20.93 -4.94 15.01
CA SER A 149 19.85 -4.70 14.04
C SER A 149 19.87 -3.26 13.51
N GLN A 150 19.99 -2.26 14.39
CA GLN A 150 20.10 -0.84 14.01
C GLN A 150 21.25 -0.62 13.01
N TYR A 151 22.44 -1.13 13.32
CA TYR A 151 23.61 -1.04 12.43
C TYR A 151 23.36 -1.73 11.09
N GLY A 152 22.78 -2.94 11.13
CA GLY A 152 22.43 -3.71 9.93
C GLY A 152 21.46 -2.97 9.03
N GLN A 153 20.39 -2.40 9.57
CA GLN A 153 19.38 -1.67 8.79
C GLN A 153 19.97 -0.40 8.16
N LEU A 154 20.56 0.49 8.96
CA LEU A 154 21.04 1.80 8.50
C LEU A 154 22.11 1.69 7.40
N THR A 155 23.05 0.77 7.55
CA THR A 155 24.13 0.60 6.56
C THR A 155 23.68 -0.13 5.29
N ARG A 156 22.59 -0.91 5.35
CA ARG A 156 22.07 -1.68 4.19
C ARG A 156 21.13 -0.82 3.38
N ILE A 157 20.34 0.06 4.02
CA ILE A 157 19.56 1.11 3.34
C ILE A 157 20.44 1.87 2.35
N GLN A 158 21.63 2.32 2.76
CA GLN A 158 22.56 3.03 1.87
C GLN A 158 22.97 2.23 0.61
N ARG A 159 23.04 0.90 0.71
CA ARG A 159 23.41 0.03 -0.42
C ARG A 159 22.26 -0.14 -1.41
N TYR A 160 21.02 -0.18 -0.92
CA TYR A 160 19.84 -0.47 -1.73
C TYR A 160 19.18 0.79 -2.27
N LEU A 161 19.35 1.94 -1.61
CA LEU A 161 18.61 3.16 -1.89
C LEU A 161 18.73 3.62 -3.34
N ARG A 162 19.93 3.56 -3.93
CA ARG A 162 20.13 3.96 -5.33
C ARG A 162 19.32 3.08 -6.28
N LEU A 163 19.41 1.75 -6.13
CA LEU A 163 18.67 0.81 -6.96
C LEU A 163 17.15 1.02 -6.84
N ILE A 164 16.66 1.21 -5.61
CA ILE A 164 15.23 1.43 -5.35
C ILE A 164 14.77 2.77 -5.94
N LYS A 165 15.61 3.81 -5.87
CA LYS A 165 15.30 5.10 -6.47
C LYS A 165 15.17 4.99 -7.99
N ASP A 166 16.08 4.29 -8.65
CA ASP A 166 16.02 4.07 -10.11
C ASP A 166 14.75 3.30 -10.53
N ILE A 167 14.26 2.38 -9.68
CA ILE A 167 12.97 1.69 -9.89
C ILE A 167 11.82 2.67 -9.72
N ALA A 168 11.81 3.42 -8.62
CA ALA A 168 10.75 4.38 -8.31
C ALA A 168 10.59 5.47 -9.37
N GLU A 169 11.71 5.97 -9.92
CA GLU A 169 11.69 6.97 -10.99
C GLU A 169 11.03 6.42 -12.26
N LYS A 170 11.35 5.19 -12.67
CA LYS A 170 10.74 4.56 -13.85
C LYS A 170 9.24 4.32 -13.69
N GLU A 171 8.83 3.77 -12.55
CA GLU A 171 7.42 3.54 -12.28
C GLU A 171 6.66 4.87 -12.18
N ALA A 172 7.25 5.89 -11.57
CA ALA A 172 6.65 7.23 -11.50
C ALA A 172 6.49 7.85 -12.90
N GLU A 173 7.46 7.70 -13.80
CA GLU A 173 7.35 8.18 -15.18
C GLU A 173 6.25 7.46 -15.97
N ASP A 174 6.14 6.14 -15.83
CA ASP A 174 5.10 5.37 -16.51
C ASP A 174 3.69 5.71 -15.98
N ILE A 175 3.55 5.84 -14.66
CA ILE A 175 2.31 6.31 -14.01
C ILE A 175 1.98 7.73 -14.48
N TRP A 176 2.92 8.66 -14.41
CA TRP A 176 2.68 10.08 -14.71
C TRP A 176 2.30 10.31 -16.18
N SER A 177 2.94 9.58 -17.10
CA SER A 177 2.64 9.65 -18.54
C SER A 177 1.35 8.92 -18.95
N GLY A 178 0.68 8.26 -18.00
CA GLY A 178 -0.50 7.43 -18.24
C GLY A 178 -0.19 6.14 -19.00
N GLY A 179 1.07 5.67 -19.00
CA GLY A 179 1.48 4.38 -19.53
C GLY A 179 0.71 3.24 -18.88
N PHE A 180 0.85 3.12 -17.55
CA PHE A 180 0.09 2.16 -16.77
C PHE A 180 -1.43 2.31 -16.94
N ALA A 181 -1.96 3.54 -16.99
CA ALA A 181 -3.40 3.74 -17.17
C ALA A 181 -3.91 3.13 -18.48
N ARG A 182 -3.12 3.20 -19.56
CA ARG A 182 -3.44 2.53 -20.83
C ARG A 182 -3.30 1.02 -20.73
N GLU A 183 -2.22 0.53 -20.14
CA GLU A 183 -1.98 -0.90 -19.92
C GLU A 183 -3.14 -1.53 -19.14
N PHE A 184 -3.48 -0.96 -17.99
CA PHE A 184 -4.52 -1.49 -17.11
C PHE A 184 -5.91 -1.40 -17.75
N SER A 185 -6.19 -0.36 -18.55
CA SER A 185 -7.44 -0.28 -19.31
C SER A 185 -7.58 -1.41 -20.32
N GLN A 186 -6.49 -1.79 -20.99
CA GLN A 186 -6.47 -2.93 -21.92
C GLN A 186 -6.61 -4.26 -21.19
N GLU A 187 -5.90 -4.43 -20.06
CA GLU A 187 -6.00 -5.62 -19.23
C GLU A 187 -7.45 -5.84 -18.75
N ASN A 188 -8.12 -4.78 -18.29
CA ASN A 188 -9.53 -4.85 -17.88
C ASN A 188 -10.46 -5.21 -19.05
N ALA A 189 -10.25 -4.60 -20.23
CA ALA A 189 -11.02 -4.92 -21.43
C ALA A 189 -10.81 -6.37 -21.91
N SER A 190 -9.65 -6.96 -21.63
CA SER A 190 -9.32 -8.35 -21.97
C SER A 190 -9.91 -9.39 -21.01
N GLY A 191 -10.52 -8.97 -19.89
CA GLY A 191 -10.99 -9.87 -18.84
C GLY A 191 -9.90 -10.31 -17.87
N SER A 192 -8.92 -9.44 -17.61
CA SER A 192 -7.87 -9.62 -16.60
C SER A 192 -6.98 -10.86 -16.83
N ILE A 193 -6.58 -11.09 -18.08
CA ILE A 193 -5.84 -12.29 -18.49
C ILE A 193 -4.48 -12.39 -17.77
N VAL A 194 -3.71 -11.30 -17.76
CA VAL A 194 -2.38 -11.25 -17.14
C VAL A 194 -2.50 -11.40 -15.62
N LEU A 195 -3.42 -10.64 -15.00
CA LEU A 195 -3.66 -10.69 -13.56
C LEU A 195 -4.06 -12.11 -13.12
N ASN A 196 -5.01 -12.74 -13.82
CA ASN A 196 -5.45 -14.10 -13.51
C ASN A 196 -4.30 -15.11 -13.64
N ARG A 197 -3.47 -14.97 -14.68
CA ARG A 197 -2.30 -15.83 -14.88
C ARG A 197 -1.27 -15.66 -13.77
N LEU A 198 -0.89 -14.42 -13.45
CA LEU A 198 0.08 -14.13 -12.39
C LEU A 198 -0.43 -14.59 -11.02
N SER A 199 -1.72 -14.35 -10.72
CA SER A 199 -2.35 -14.81 -9.48
C SER A 199 -2.21 -16.32 -9.31
N ARG A 200 -2.46 -17.10 -10.36
CA ARG A 200 -2.29 -18.57 -10.32
C ARG A 200 -0.85 -18.96 -10.06
N ILE A 201 0.11 -18.37 -10.79
CA ILE A 201 1.55 -18.66 -10.64
C ILE A 201 2.00 -18.46 -9.18
N TYR A 202 1.70 -17.29 -8.60
CA TYR A 202 2.15 -17.00 -7.24
C TYR A 202 1.41 -17.82 -6.16
N LYS A 203 0.11 -18.10 -6.34
CA LYS A 203 -0.68 -18.95 -5.42
C LYS A 203 -0.22 -20.42 -5.39
N GLU A 204 0.45 -20.87 -6.44
CA GLU A 204 0.99 -22.23 -6.57
C GLU A 204 2.48 -22.32 -6.17
N SER A 205 3.08 -21.20 -5.77
CA SER A 205 4.49 -21.14 -5.36
C SER A 205 4.79 -21.97 -4.12
N ASP A 206 6.05 -22.35 -3.96
CA ASP A 206 6.50 -23.13 -2.79
C ASP A 206 6.39 -22.32 -1.49
N LEU A 207 6.51 -20.99 -1.56
CA LEU A 207 6.24 -20.10 -0.45
C LEU A 207 4.79 -20.26 0.03
N VAL A 208 3.80 -20.15 -0.85
CA VAL A 208 2.38 -20.25 -0.48
C VAL A 208 2.02 -21.65 0.03
N LYS A 209 2.64 -22.71 -0.49
CA LYS A 209 2.48 -24.06 0.06
C LYS A 209 3.01 -24.15 1.50
N ALA A 210 4.19 -23.58 1.75
CA ALA A 210 4.78 -23.55 3.09
C ALA A 210 3.96 -22.68 4.05
N GLU A 211 3.39 -21.56 3.59
CA GLU A 211 2.47 -20.73 4.38
C GLU A 211 1.27 -21.52 4.86
N ARG A 212 0.62 -22.28 3.98
CA ARG A 212 -0.53 -23.12 4.36
C ARG A 212 -0.16 -24.12 5.45
N LYS A 213 1.03 -24.70 5.39
CA LYS A 213 1.52 -25.61 6.44
C LYS A 213 1.76 -24.88 7.75
N LEU A 214 2.44 -23.73 7.73
CA LEU A 214 2.65 -22.92 8.92
C LEU A 214 1.32 -22.45 9.53
N TYR A 215 0.37 -21.99 8.73
CA TYR A 215 -0.91 -21.50 9.23
C TYR A 215 -1.78 -22.59 9.85
N LYS A 216 -1.61 -23.86 9.44
CA LYS A 216 -2.19 -25.00 10.18
C LYS A 216 -1.52 -25.21 11.53
N ILE A 217 -0.18 -25.13 11.60
CA ILE A 217 0.58 -25.23 12.86
C ILE A 217 0.15 -24.11 13.83
N LEU A 218 -0.04 -22.89 13.31
CA LEU A 218 -0.49 -21.74 14.10
C LEU A 218 -2.01 -21.74 14.39
N GLY A 219 -2.76 -22.73 13.92
CA GLY A 219 -4.22 -22.82 14.13
C GLY A 219 -5.03 -21.72 13.44
N ARG A 220 -4.45 -21.00 12.45
CA ARG A 220 -5.12 -19.92 11.70
C ARG A 220 -6.05 -20.47 10.62
N ILE A 221 -5.77 -21.66 10.13
CA ILE A 221 -6.62 -22.39 9.17
C ILE A 221 -6.77 -23.84 9.61
N LYS A 222 -7.91 -24.45 9.25
CA LYS A 222 -8.21 -25.86 9.53
C LYS A 222 -7.45 -26.82 8.61
#